data_AF-A0A923U6P7-F1
#
_entry.id   AF-A0A923U6P7-F1
#
_cell.length_a   1.000
_cell.length_b   1.000
_cell.length_c   1.000
_cell.angle_alpha   90.00
_cell.angle_beta   90.00
_cell.angle_gamma   90.00
#
_symmetry.space_group_name_H-M   'P 1'
#
loop_
_entity.id
_entity.type
_entity.pdbx_description
1 polymer ?
#
loop_
_entity_poly.entity_id
_entity_poly.type
_entity_poly.pdbx_seq_one_letter_code
_entity_poly.pdbx_strand_id
1 'polypeptide(L)'
;MILHFLLALIPLQTPAAKATSFYIRPFSEFTETTPVIVRGKLNNIHAENSITADGARTIYTYANLEVKEVFKGDLHQKSAITVRKIGGTKNGMTLEVPSSPQFKENEETVLFLSAEKEDQAYEVLGLELGKFGLDEKNGEVILTGGIFNYSKPDPEHGHDHSERAKNLVENQQDWNLGKLRALIQSQKASPPNLKISSSPDLQKSVNKPSTSGTPLPSSSSVASVASPAQLSSGKEGEDSTPFRLPFYLGGALLMFAAFSFLRKR
;
A
#
# COMPACT_ATOMS: atom_id res chain seq x y z
N MET A 1 -48.59 -45.40 15.89
CA MET A 1 -48.12 -44.17 16.57
C MET A 1 -47.13 -43.49 15.64
N ILE A 2 -47.52 -42.33 15.09
CA ILE A 2 -46.84 -41.63 14.00
C ILE A 2 -45.69 -40.81 14.59
N LEU A 3 -44.45 -41.23 14.33
CA LEU A 3 -43.24 -40.57 14.78
C LEU A 3 -42.98 -39.34 13.90
N HIS A 4 -43.31 -38.16 14.43
CA HIS A 4 -43.12 -36.89 13.75
C HIS A 4 -41.62 -36.54 13.74
N PHE A 5 -41.00 -36.56 12.56
CA PHE A 5 -39.63 -36.12 12.35
C PHE A 5 -39.63 -34.59 12.21
N LEU A 6 -39.42 -33.89 13.33
CA LEU A 6 -39.37 -32.43 13.38
C LEU A 6 -37.99 -31.97 12.89
N LEU A 7 -37.87 -31.71 11.59
CA LEU A 7 -36.67 -31.19 10.94
C LEU A 7 -36.45 -29.73 11.39
N ALA A 8 -35.59 -29.52 12.38
CA ALA A 8 -35.21 -28.20 12.87
C ALA A 8 -34.39 -27.45 11.80
N LEU A 9 -34.99 -26.45 11.17
CA LEU A 9 -34.37 -25.56 10.21
C LEU A 9 -33.43 -24.59 10.94
N ILE A 10 -32.14 -24.94 11.05
CA ILE A 10 -31.12 -24.07 11.63
C ILE A 10 -30.81 -22.95 10.61
N PRO A 11 -31.05 -21.66 10.92
CA PRO A 11 -30.70 -20.57 10.02
C PRO A 11 -29.18 -20.51 9.89
N LEU A 12 -28.68 -20.80 8.69
CA LEU A 12 -27.29 -20.61 8.31
C LEU A 12 -27.00 -19.10 8.38
N GLN A 13 -26.38 -18.65 9.47
CA GLN A 13 -25.89 -17.28 9.58
C GLN A 13 -24.74 -17.13 8.59
N THR A 14 -25.02 -16.58 7.42
CA THR A 14 -23.97 -16.23 6.45
C THR A 14 -23.19 -15.04 7.01
N PRO A 15 -21.88 -15.20 7.33
CA PRO A 15 -21.09 -14.05 7.75
C PRO A 15 -21.07 -13.05 6.58
N ALA A 16 -21.47 -11.81 6.86
CA ALA A 16 -21.38 -10.73 5.90
C ALA A 16 -19.91 -10.54 5.53
N ALA A 17 -19.52 -11.00 4.35
CA ALA A 17 -18.19 -10.77 3.80
C ALA A 17 -18.02 -9.26 3.65
N LYS A 18 -17.21 -8.64 4.51
CA LYS A 18 -16.79 -7.25 4.34
C LYS A 18 -15.83 -7.22 3.15
N ALA A 19 -16.35 -6.90 1.98
CA ALA A 19 -15.54 -6.70 0.79
C ALA A 19 -14.64 -5.47 0.96
N THR A 20 -13.35 -5.64 0.74
CA THR A 20 -12.40 -4.52 0.67
C THR A 20 -12.67 -3.75 -0.62
N SER A 21 -13.18 -2.52 -0.52
CA SER A 21 -13.42 -1.68 -1.70
C SER A 21 -12.21 -0.80 -1.99
N PHE A 22 -11.73 -0.82 -3.24
CA PHE A 22 -10.72 0.12 -3.72
C PHE A 22 -11.37 1.34 -4.34
N TYR A 23 -10.92 2.52 -3.92
CA TYR A 23 -11.31 3.78 -4.55
C TYR A 23 -10.32 4.09 -5.69
N ILE A 24 -10.70 3.72 -6.92
CA ILE A 24 -9.98 4.12 -8.12
C ILE A 24 -10.35 5.56 -8.44
N ARG A 25 -9.32 6.39 -8.62
CA ARG A 25 -9.42 7.85 -8.82
C ARG A 25 -8.57 8.27 -10.02
N PRO A 26 -8.79 9.48 -10.57
CA PRO A 26 -7.96 10.01 -11.64
C PRO A 26 -6.47 10.04 -11.25
N PHE A 27 -5.60 9.80 -12.21
CA PHE A 27 -4.16 9.70 -12.01
C PHE A 27 -3.55 11.02 -11.51
N SER A 28 -4.07 12.15 -11.99
CA SER A 28 -3.79 13.49 -11.47
C SER A 28 -4.04 13.57 -9.97
N GLU A 29 -5.22 13.17 -9.51
CA GLU A 29 -5.62 13.14 -8.10
C GLU A 29 -4.70 12.21 -7.28
N PHE A 30 -4.40 11.03 -7.81
CA PHE A 30 -3.49 10.06 -7.16
C PHE A 30 -2.08 10.61 -7.01
N THR A 31 -1.57 11.26 -8.05
CA THR A 31 -0.28 11.97 -8.05
C THR A 31 -0.27 13.13 -7.06
N GLU A 32 -1.38 13.87 -6.94
CA GLU A 32 -1.49 15.04 -6.08
C GLU A 32 -1.40 14.68 -4.60
N THR A 33 -2.07 13.62 -4.15
CA THR A 33 -2.08 13.27 -2.72
C THR A 33 -0.97 12.31 -2.33
N THR A 34 -0.23 11.76 -3.30
CA THR A 34 0.91 10.87 -3.01
C THR A 34 2.08 11.68 -2.45
N PRO A 35 2.60 11.36 -1.25
CA PRO A 35 3.72 12.11 -0.65
C PRO A 35 5.02 12.00 -1.44
N VAL A 36 5.40 10.79 -1.84
CA VAL A 36 6.70 10.49 -2.45
C VAL A 36 6.48 9.73 -3.76
N ILE A 37 7.10 10.20 -4.85
CA ILE A 37 7.05 9.54 -6.17
C ILE A 37 8.48 9.43 -6.69
N VAL A 38 8.92 8.20 -6.93
CA VAL A 38 10.33 7.90 -7.21
C VAL A 38 10.44 6.81 -8.28
N ARG A 39 11.43 6.95 -9.16
CA ARG A 39 11.88 5.90 -10.08
C ARG A 39 13.13 5.26 -9.51
N GLY A 40 13.21 3.95 -9.59
CA GLY A 40 14.40 3.23 -9.17
C GLY A 40 14.41 1.78 -9.60
N LYS A 41 15.48 1.09 -9.20
CA LYS A 41 15.66 -0.34 -9.43
C LYS A 41 15.54 -1.09 -8.11
N LEU A 42 14.70 -2.11 -8.06
CA LEU A 42 14.50 -2.94 -6.87
C LEU A 42 15.59 -4.01 -6.76
N ASN A 43 16.11 -4.19 -5.56
CA ASN A 43 17.06 -5.24 -5.19
C ASN A 43 16.81 -5.69 -3.74
N ASN A 44 17.49 -6.78 -3.33
CA ASN A 44 17.49 -7.30 -1.97
C ASN A 44 16.08 -7.55 -1.40
N ILE A 45 15.21 -8.16 -2.21
CA ILE A 45 13.82 -8.42 -1.82
C ILE A 45 13.77 -9.55 -0.77
N HIS A 46 13.13 -9.30 0.37
CA HIS A 46 12.96 -10.30 1.43
C HIS A 46 11.71 -10.02 2.27
N ALA A 47 11.16 -11.08 2.88
CA ALA A 47 10.03 -10.93 3.81
C ALA A 47 10.51 -10.97 5.27
N GLU A 48 9.84 -10.20 6.12
CA GLU A 48 10.08 -10.18 7.56
C GLU A 48 8.77 -10.02 8.33
N ASN A 49 8.72 -10.59 9.54
CA ASN A 49 7.63 -10.33 10.46
C ASN A 49 7.76 -8.91 11.02
N SER A 50 6.65 -8.19 11.08
CA SER A 50 6.60 -6.85 11.66
C SER A 50 5.33 -6.66 12.47
N ILE A 51 5.26 -5.52 13.14
CA ILE A 51 4.11 -5.09 13.90
C ILE A 51 3.50 -3.89 13.18
N THR A 52 2.21 -3.97 12.88
CA THR A 52 1.44 -2.84 12.34
C THR A 52 1.25 -1.77 13.41
N ALA A 53 0.82 -0.57 13.02
CA ALA A 53 0.61 0.53 13.96
C ALA A 53 -0.43 0.24 15.06
N ASP A 54 -1.36 -0.69 14.82
CA ASP A 54 -2.36 -1.17 15.79
C ASP A 54 -1.87 -2.35 16.64
N GLY A 55 -0.60 -2.74 16.53
CA GLY A 55 0.01 -3.79 17.34
C GLY A 55 -0.18 -5.21 16.81
N ALA A 56 -0.84 -5.39 15.67
CA ALA A 56 -1.03 -6.71 15.07
C ALA A 56 0.27 -7.23 14.41
N ARG A 57 0.52 -8.53 14.54
CA ARG A 57 1.61 -9.19 13.81
C ARG A 57 1.24 -9.32 12.33
N THR A 58 2.16 -8.96 11.45
CA THR A 58 1.99 -9.10 10.01
C THR A 58 3.31 -9.50 9.34
N ILE A 59 3.25 -9.82 8.05
CA ILE A 59 4.42 -10.05 7.21
C ILE A 59 4.49 -8.90 6.21
N TYR A 60 5.63 -8.22 6.15
CA TYR A 60 5.94 -7.29 5.07
C TYR A 60 7.01 -7.91 4.18
N THR A 61 6.92 -7.64 2.88
CA THR A 61 8.03 -7.80 1.94
C THR A 61 8.74 -6.46 1.80
N TYR A 62 10.01 -6.44 2.14
CA TYR A 62 10.92 -5.31 2.00
C TYR A 62 11.76 -5.47 0.74
N ALA A 63 12.14 -4.34 0.14
CA ALA A 63 13.09 -4.26 -0.96
C ALA A 63 13.89 -2.97 -0.82
N ASN A 64 15.13 -2.98 -1.29
CA ASN A 64 15.90 -1.76 -1.44
C ASN A 64 15.71 -1.24 -2.87
N LEU A 65 15.34 0.03 -2.97
CA LEU A 65 15.15 0.75 -4.23
C LEU A 65 16.35 1.67 -4.45
N GLU A 66 17.20 1.31 -5.41
CA GLU A 66 18.25 2.21 -5.92
C GLU A 66 17.58 3.38 -6.64
N VAL A 67 17.70 4.57 -6.07
CA VAL A 67 17.01 5.77 -6.54
C VAL A 67 17.68 6.27 -7.82
N LYS A 68 16.92 6.29 -8.92
CA LYS A 68 17.36 6.86 -10.20
C LYS A 68 16.87 8.28 -10.40
N GLU A 69 15.63 8.55 -9.98
CA GLU A 69 15.00 9.85 -10.15
C GLU A 69 13.91 10.06 -9.10
N VAL A 70 13.89 11.24 -8.49
CA VAL A 70 12.84 11.64 -7.55
C VAL A 70 11.93 12.64 -8.24
N PHE A 71 10.66 12.28 -8.43
CA PHE A 71 9.67 13.18 -9.04
C PHE A 71 9.00 14.07 -8.00
N LYS A 72 8.70 13.50 -6.81
CA LYS A 72 8.00 14.17 -5.72
C LYS A 72 8.46 13.64 -4.37
N GLY A 73 8.41 14.50 -3.34
CA GLY A 73 8.88 14.20 -1.99
C GLY A 73 10.33 14.62 -1.78
N ASP A 74 10.77 14.63 -0.52
CA ASP A 74 12.15 14.91 -0.16
C ASP A 74 12.90 13.60 0.10
N LEU A 75 13.60 13.14 -0.93
CA LEU A 75 14.57 12.04 -0.85
C LEU A 75 15.97 12.54 -1.21
N HIS A 76 16.16 13.86 -1.25
CA HIS A 76 17.39 14.44 -1.76
C HIS A 76 18.56 13.95 -0.90
N GLN A 77 19.60 13.40 -1.56
CA GLN A 77 20.79 12.75 -0.99
C GLN A 77 20.70 11.24 -0.69
N LYS A 78 19.51 10.59 -0.74
CA LYS A 78 19.42 9.13 -0.61
C LYS A 78 19.68 8.47 -1.97
N SER A 79 20.78 7.73 -2.11
CA SER A 79 21.05 6.89 -3.30
C SER A 79 20.21 5.60 -3.32
N ALA A 80 19.69 5.21 -2.16
CA ALA A 80 18.87 4.03 -1.96
C ALA A 80 17.86 4.28 -0.82
N ILE A 81 16.68 3.68 -0.93
CA ILE A 81 15.66 3.69 0.14
C ILE A 81 15.09 2.29 0.35
N THR A 82 14.64 2.01 1.57
CA THR A 82 13.89 0.78 1.86
C THR A 82 12.42 1.02 1.53
N VAL A 83 11.86 0.19 0.65
CA VAL A 83 10.42 0.17 0.37
C VAL A 83 9.80 -1.11 0.90
N ARG A 84 8.51 -1.06 1.26
CA ARG A 84 7.79 -2.23 1.75
C ARG A 84 6.39 -2.35 1.17
N LYS A 85 5.88 -3.58 1.19
CA LYS A 85 4.50 -3.93 0.89
C LYS A 85 3.99 -4.96 1.88
N ILE A 86 2.70 -4.96 2.15
CA ILE A 86 2.08 -6.00 2.98
C ILE A 86 2.04 -7.35 2.25
N GLY A 87 2.21 -8.43 3.00
CA GLY A 87 2.23 -9.81 2.51
C GLY A 87 3.62 -10.27 2.09
N GLY A 88 3.75 -11.57 1.81
CA GLY A 88 5.01 -12.25 1.49
C GLY A 88 5.09 -13.61 2.16
N THR A 89 6.23 -14.28 2.02
CA THR A 89 6.47 -15.61 2.60
C THR A 89 7.70 -15.57 3.49
N LYS A 90 7.55 -15.90 4.78
CA LYS A 90 8.63 -15.99 5.77
C LYS A 90 8.54 -17.32 6.51
N ASN A 91 9.64 -18.07 6.56
CA ASN A 91 9.73 -19.34 7.29
C ASN A 91 8.60 -20.34 6.93
N GLY A 92 8.21 -20.40 5.66
CA GLY A 92 7.13 -21.26 5.17
C GLY A 92 5.71 -20.76 5.44
N MET A 93 5.53 -19.64 6.17
CA MET A 93 4.25 -18.98 6.34
C MET A 93 4.07 -17.91 5.27
N THR A 94 2.98 -17.99 4.52
CA THR A 94 2.63 -17.01 3.48
C THR A 94 1.44 -16.17 3.94
N LEU A 95 1.63 -14.85 3.94
CA LEU A 95 0.54 -13.89 4.01
C LEU A 95 0.27 -13.38 2.59
N GLU A 96 -0.83 -13.83 2.01
CA GLU A 96 -1.29 -13.35 0.72
C GLU A 96 -2.30 -12.21 0.93
N VAL A 97 -1.99 -11.04 0.38
CA VAL A 97 -2.90 -9.89 0.38
C VAL A 97 -3.33 -9.63 -1.06
N PRO A 98 -4.63 -9.72 -1.37
CA PRO A 98 -5.13 -9.43 -2.70
C PRO A 98 -4.65 -8.07 -3.21
N SER A 99 -4.19 -8.04 -4.46
CA SER A 99 -3.68 -6.83 -5.12
C SER A 99 -2.49 -6.18 -4.41
N SER A 100 -1.74 -6.92 -3.58
CA SER A 100 -0.42 -6.48 -3.11
C SER A 100 0.55 -6.40 -4.29
N PRO A 101 1.36 -5.32 -4.42
CA PRO A 101 2.26 -5.17 -5.55
C PRO A 101 3.25 -6.32 -5.59
N GLN A 102 3.63 -6.80 -6.77
CA GLN A 102 4.69 -7.80 -6.88
C GLN A 102 6.03 -7.10 -7.09
N PHE A 103 7.01 -7.40 -6.22
CA PHE A 103 8.40 -6.95 -6.39
C PHE A 103 9.19 -8.04 -7.10
N LYS A 104 9.97 -7.64 -8.10
CA LYS A 104 10.88 -8.53 -8.82
C LYS A 104 12.31 -8.01 -8.71
N GLU A 105 13.24 -8.94 -8.52
CA GLU A 105 14.65 -8.59 -8.40
C GLU A 105 15.13 -7.95 -9.70
N ASN A 106 15.93 -6.88 -9.60
CA ASN A 106 16.43 -6.08 -10.71
C ASN A 106 15.36 -5.34 -11.55
N GLU A 107 14.12 -5.27 -11.08
CA GLU A 107 13.04 -4.55 -11.77
C GLU A 107 13.22 -3.04 -11.66
N GLU A 108 13.11 -2.34 -12.79
CA GLU A 108 13.00 -0.88 -12.80
C GLU A 108 11.54 -0.45 -12.81
N THR A 109 11.17 0.43 -11.88
CA THR A 109 9.77 0.79 -11.63
C THR A 109 9.65 2.23 -11.13
N VAL A 110 8.46 2.81 -11.29
CA VAL A 110 8.06 4.03 -10.59
C VAL A 110 7.12 3.65 -9.46
N LEU A 111 7.46 4.09 -8.24
CA LEU A 111 6.69 3.83 -7.03
C LEU A 111 6.08 5.11 -6.49
N PHE A 112 4.80 4.99 -6.12
CA PHE A 112 4.01 5.98 -5.40
C PHE A 112 3.97 5.51 -3.95
N LEU A 113 4.64 6.27 -3.10
CA LEU A 113 5.01 5.87 -1.76
C LEU A 113 4.38 6.82 -0.74
N SER A 114 4.05 6.25 0.42
CA SER A 114 3.70 7.02 1.61
C SER A 114 4.88 7.86 2.09
N ALA A 115 4.64 8.76 3.04
CA ALA A 115 5.73 9.35 3.82
C ALA A 115 6.48 8.24 4.58
N GLU A 116 7.74 8.52 4.92
CA GLU A 116 8.59 7.61 5.69
C GLU A 116 7.88 7.17 6.98
N LYS A 117 7.91 5.85 7.23
CA LYS A 117 7.32 5.23 8.42
C LYS A 117 8.34 5.17 9.56
N GLU A 118 7.89 4.78 10.74
CA GLU A 118 8.72 4.67 11.95
C GLU A 118 9.92 3.71 11.77
N ASP A 119 9.78 2.67 10.93
CA ASP A 119 10.84 1.72 10.59
C ASP A 119 11.75 2.20 9.45
N GLN A 120 11.72 3.50 9.11
CA GLN A 120 12.46 4.13 8.01
C GLN A 120 12.14 3.57 6.62
N ALA A 121 11.09 2.76 6.51
CA ALA A 121 10.62 2.22 5.24
C ALA A 121 9.53 3.11 4.64
N TYR A 122 9.45 3.08 3.31
CA TYR A 122 8.40 3.72 2.54
C TYR A 122 7.42 2.66 2.05
N GLU A 123 6.14 2.82 2.35
CA GLU A 123 5.11 1.85 1.96
C GLU A 123 4.47 2.24 0.62
N VAL A 124 4.29 1.26 -0.28
CA VAL A 124 3.60 1.46 -1.55
C VAL A 124 2.13 1.81 -1.31
N LEU A 125 1.70 2.97 -1.83
CA LEU A 125 0.35 3.46 -1.63
C LEU A 125 -0.66 2.74 -2.51
N GLY A 126 -1.83 2.45 -1.94
CA GLY A 126 -2.94 1.83 -2.67
C GLY A 126 -2.63 0.41 -3.15
N LEU A 127 -1.69 -0.29 -2.50
CA LEU A 127 -1.21 -1.61 -2.91
C LEU A 127 -0.65 -1.57 -4.35
N GLU A 128 -1.12 -2.44 -5.25
CA GLU A 128 -0.66 -2.49 -6.64
C GLU A 128 -0.92 -1.19 -7.40
N LEU A 129 -1.89 -0.36 -6.99
CA LEU A 129 -2.20 0.92 -7.64
C LEU A 129 -1.00 1.88 -7.66
N GLY A 130 -0.10 1.78 -6.69
CA GLY A 130 1.07 2.63 -6.54
C GLY A 130 2.34 2.12 -7.22
N LYS A 131 2.32 0.99 -7.92
CA LYS A 131 3.49 0.44 -8.60
C LYS A 131 3.30 0.47 -10.11
N PHE A 132 4.19 1.18 -10.80
CA PHE A 132 4.15 1.33 -12.25
C PHE A 132 5.38 0.69 -12.89
N GLY A 133 5.14 -0.20 -13.85
CA GLY A 133 6.16 -0.71 -14.75
C GLY A 133 6.57 0.36 -15.77
N LEU A 134 7.69 0.10 -16.44
CA LEU A 134 8.18 0.92 -17.54
C LEU A 134 8.18 0.06 -18.81
N ASP A 135 7.64 0.60 -19.89
CA ASP A 135 7.68 -0.01 -21.21
C ASP A 135 8.10 1.03 -22.26
N GLU A 136 8.61 0.58 -23.39
CA GLU A 136 9.01 1.46 -24.49
C GLU A 136 7.99 1.39 -25.64
N LYS A 137 7.42 2.54 -25.98
CA LYS A 137 6.44 2.66 -27.07
C LYS A 137 6.80 3.87 -27.93
N ASN A 138 7.04 3.64 -29.22
CA ASN A 138 7.42 4.69 -30.18
C ASN A 138 8.66 5.51 -29.75
N GLY A 139 9.63 4.89 -29.07
CA GLY A 139 10.82 5.57 -28.55
C GLY A 139 10.60 6.39 -27.27
N GLU A 140 9.41 6.32 -26.67
CA GLU A 140 9.11 6.93 -25.37
C GLU A 140 8.94 5.86 -24.29
N VAL A 141 9.44 6.16 -23.09
CA VAL A 141 9.19 5.33 -21.91
C VAL A 141 7.84 5.67 -21.31
N ILE A 142 6.90 4.73 -21.38
CA ILE A 142 5.54 4.83 -20.83
C ILE A 142 5.42 4.08 -19.51
N LEU A 143 4.53 4.58 -18.66
CA LEU A 143 4.13 3.95 -17.41
C LEU A 143 3.06 2.89 -17.68
N THR A 144 3.23 1.70 -17.12
CA THR A 144 2.28 0.59 -17.25
C THR A 144 1.90 0.05 -15.88
N GLY A 145 0.80 -0.70 -15.80
CA GLY A 145 0.32 -1.26 -14.53
C GLY A 145 -0.31 -0.22 -13.61
N GLY A 146 -0.11 -0.38 -12.30
CA GLY A 146 -0.62 0.55 -11.30
C GLY A 146 -2.13 0.76 -11.38
N ILE A 147 -2.55 1.99 -11.11
CA ILE A 147 -3.96 2.39 -11.18
C ILE A 147 -4.57 2.24 -12.60
N PHE A 148 -3.76 2.21 -13.66
CA PHE A 148 -4.23 2.08 -15.03
C PHE A 148 -4.88 0.72 -15.32
N ASN A 149 -4.39 -0.35 -14.67
CA ASN A 149 -4.96 -1.68 -14.80
C ASN A 149 -6.40 -1.78 -14.26
N TYR A 150 -6.77 -0.91 -13.32
CA TYR A 150 -8.06 -0.92 -12.64
C TYR A 150 -9.02 0.16 -13.16
N SER A 151 -8.61 0.89 -14.20
CA SER A 151 -9.38 2.01 -14.77
C SER A 151 -10.05 1.66 -16.09
N LYS A 152 -9.94 0.41 -16.53
CA LYS A 152 -10.60 -0.08 -17.75
C LYS A 152 -12.09 -0.34 -17.44
N PRO A 153 -13.02 0.09 -18.31
CA PRO A 153 -14.42 -0.26 -18.17
C PRO A 153 -14.57 -1.78 -18.17
N ASP A 154 -15.38 -2.34 -17.27
CA ASP A 154 -15.76 -3.74 -17.31
C ASP A 154 -16.66 -3.96 -18.55
N PRO A 155 -16.25 -4.77 -19.54
CA PRO A 155 -17.05 -5.03 -20.72
C PRO A 155 -18.30 -5.87 -20.42
N GLU A 156 -18.39 -6.57 -19.29
CA GLU A 156 -19.48 -7.52 -19.01
C GLU A 156 -20.68 -6.92 -18.29
N HIS A 157 -20.53 -5.77 -17.60
CA HIS A 157 -21.62 -5.15 -16.84
C HIS A 157 -22.04 -3.82 -17.48
N GLY A 158 -22.92 -3.90 -18.48
CA GLY A 158 -23.52 -2.77 -19.21
C GLY A 158 -24.49 -1.89 -18.40
N HIS A 159 -24.29 -1.74 -17.09
CA HIS A 159 -25.08 -0.85 -16.24
C HIS A 159 -24.32 0.45 -15.96
N ASP A 160 -25.04 1.55 -16.12
CA ASP A 160 -24.60 2.95 -16.11
C ASP A 160 -23.67 3.31 -14.92
N HIS A 161 -22.36 3.18 -15.15
CA HIS A 161 -21.30 3.79 -14.35
C HIS A 161 -20.72 5.02 -15.05
N SER A 162 -21.50 5.71 -15.89
CA SER A 162 -20.98 6.71 -16.81
C SER A 162 -20.20 7.82 -16.10
N GLU A 163 -20.60 8.26 -14.90
CA GLU A 163 -19.86 9.26 -14.12
C GLU A 163 -18.51 8.75 -13.59
N ARG A 164 -18.45 7.51 -13.08
CA ARG A 164 -17.17 6.92 -12.61
C ARG A 164 -16.24 6.65 -13.78
N ALA A 165 -16.76 6.15 -14.90
CA ALA A 165 -15.97 5.88 -16.09
C ALA A 165 -15.46 7.17 -16.76
N LYS A 166 -16.29 8.23 -16.84
CA LYS A 166 -15.90 9.55 -17.36
C LYS A 166 -14.72 10.13 -16.59
N ASN A 167 -14.73 10.01 -15.26
CA ASN A 167 -13.65 10.52 -14.41
C ASN A 167 -12.34 9.73 -14.54
N LEU A 168 -12.37 8.50 -15.06
CA LEU A 168 -11.18 7.65 -15.23
C LEU A 168 -10.61 7.63 -16.65
N VAL A 169 -11.18 8.40 -17.58
CA VAL A 169 -10.66 8.53 -18.96
C VAL A 169 -9.20 8.99 -18.96
N GLU A 170 -8.80 9.82 -18.00
CA GLU A 170 -7.41 10.24 -17.78
C GLU A 170 -6.46 9.04 -17.62
N ASN A 171 -6.89 8.00 -16.91
CA ASN A 171 -6.07 6.83 -16.58
C ASN A 171 -5.88 5.89 -17.78
N GLN A 172 -6.61 6.12 -18.88
CA GLN A 172 -6.51 5.34 -20.12
C GLN A 172 -5.52 5.95 -21.12
N GLN A 173 -4.98 7.15 -20.82
CA GLN A 173 -4.00 7.81 -21.67
C GLN A 173 -2.62 7.16 -21.54
N ASP A 174 -1.81 7.26 -22.61
CA ASP A 174 -0.40 6.88 -22.55
C ASP A 174 0.37 7.90 -21.68
N TRP A 175 0.56 7.55 -20.41
CA TRP A 175 1.35 8.33 -19.46
C TRP A 175 2.83 8.01 -19.62
N ASN A 176 3.64 9.01 -19.98
CA ASN A 176 5.10 8.89 -20.03
C ASN A 176 5.75 9.68 -18.88
N LEU A 177 7.05 9.49 -18.68
CA LEU A 177 7.80 10.17 -17.62
C LEU A 177 7.77 11.70 -17.76
N GLY A 178 7.73 12.23 -18.99
CA GLY A 178 7.61 13.66 -19.26
C GLY A 178 6.27 14.24 -18.79
N LYS A 179 5.16 13.56 -19.10
CA LYS A 179 3.81 13.95 -18.65
C LYS A 179 3.69 13.89 -17.13
N LEU A 180 4.25 12.87 -16.48
CA LEU A 180 4.29 12.78 -15.02
C LEU A 180 5.04 13.98 -14.40
N ARG A 181 6.21 14.34 -14.93
CA ARG A 181 6.96 15.54 -14.48
C ARG A 181 6.14 16.81 -14.65
N ALA A 182 5.55 17.00 -15.83
CA ALA A 182 4.74 18.19 -16.13
C ALA A 182 3.53 18.30 -15.20
N LEU A 183 2.85 17.20 -14.92
CA LEU A 183 1.73 17.12 -13.97
C LEU A 183 2.17 17.51 -12.56
N ILE A 184 3.27 16.95 -12.06
CA ILE A 184 3.77 17.28 -10.72
C ILE A 184 4.19 18.75 -10.62
N GLN A 185 4.80 19.29 -11.68
CA GLN A 185 5.19 20.70 -11.74
C GLN A 185 3.97 21.63 -11.72
N SER A 186 2.92 21.33 -12.50
CA SER A 186 1.70 22.14 -12.53
C SER A 186 0.94 22.11 -11.19
N GLN A 187 0.94 20.96 -10.50
CA GLN A 187 0.37 20.81 -9.17
C GLN A 187 1.15 21.60 -8.10
N LYS A 188 2.48 21.67 -8.19
CA LYS A 188 3.29 22.53 -7.29
C LYS A 188 3.03 24.01 -7.51
N ALA A 189 2.75 24.43 -8.75
CA ALA A 189 2.51 25.82 -9.12
C ALA A 189 1.11 26.33 -8.72
N SER A 190 0.16 25.43 -8.44
CA SER A 190 -1.17 25.78 -7.95
C SER A 190 -1.25 25.53 -6.45
N PRO A 191 -1.10 26.55 -5.59
CA PRO A 191 -1.26 26.37 -4.15
C PRO A 191 -2.69 25.91 -3.80
N PRO A 192 -2.88 25.23 -2.66
CA PRO A 192 -4.16 24.65 -2.27
C PRO A 192 -5.14 25.76 -1.89
N ASN A 193 -5.85 26.31 -2.87
CA ASN A 193 -7.06 27.07 -2.64
C ASN A 193 -8.24 26.26 -3.17
N LEU A 194 -8.89 25.57 -2.23
CA LEU A 194 -10.24 25.02 -2.24
C LEU A 194 -10.96 25.08 -3.60
N LYS A 195 -10.72 24.08 -4.47
CA LYS A 195 -11.77 23.61 -5.37
C LYS A 195 -12.68 22.67 -4.58
N ILE A 196 -13.41 23.24 -3.62
CA ILE A 196 -14.69 22.63 -3.26
C ILE A 196 -15.52 22.77 -4.52
N SER A 197 -15.68 21.67 -5.24
CA SER A 197 -16.71 21.54 -6.26
C SER A 197 -18.05 21.72 -5.54
N SER A 198 -18.49 22.97 -5.43
CA SER A 198 -19.85 23.31 -5.04
C SER A 198 -20.74 22.88 -6.19
N SER A 199 -21.15 21.62 -6.17
CA SER A 199 -22.27 21.12 -6.97
C SER A 199 -23.52 21.88 -6.52
N PRO A 200 -24.15 22.72 -7.36
CA PRO A 200 -25.26 23.55 -6.96
C PRO A 200 -26.57 22.78 -7.17
N ASP A 201 -26.82 21.68 -6.45
CA ASP A 201 -28.09 20.96 -6.68
C ASP A 201 -28.62 20.07 -5.56
N LEU A 202 -28.32 20.38 -4.29
CA LEU A 202 -29.02 19.77 -3.14
C LEU A 202 -29.37 20.80 -2.07
N GLN A 203 -30.12 21.84 -2.47
CA GLN A 203 -30.91 22.65 -1.53
C GLN A 203 -32.32 22.88 -2.09
N LYS A 204 -33.08 21.79 -2.28
CA LYS A 204 -34.53 21.89 -2.36
C LYS A 204 -35.20 20.60 -1.88
N SER A 205 -36.19 20.77 -1.02
CA SER A 205 -36.92 19.75 -0.24
C SER A 205 -36.13 19.27 0.98
N VAL A 206 -36.61 19.33 2.23
CA VAL A 206 -37.99 19.30 2.71
C VAL A 206 -38.10 20.18 3.97
N ASN A 207 -38.91 21.25 3.88
CA ASN A 207 -39.53 21.88 5.04
C ASN A 207 -40.96 21.31 5.15
N LYS A 208 -41.23 20.52 6.21
CA LYS A 208 -42.50 20.61 6.95
C LYS A 208 -42.39 19.91 8.32
N PRO A 209 -42.86 20.53 9.41
CA PRO A 209 -42.82 19.95 10.75
C PRO A 209 -44.06 19.09 11.03
N SER A 210 -43.93 18.06 11.86
CA SER A 210 -45.02 17.62 12.73
C SER A 210 -44.52 16.87 13.95
N THR A 211 -45.07 17.28 15.08
CA THR A 211 -44.89 16.90 16.47
C THR A 211 -45.59 15.59 16.86
N SER A 212 -44.97 14.86 17.80
CA SER A 212 -45.52 13.95 18.85
C SER A 212 -44.47 12.84 19.08
N GLY A 213 -44.06 12.43 20.26
CA GLY A 213 -44.45 12.71 21.64
C GLY A 213 -44.10 11.46 22.47
N THR A 214 -43.00 11.56 23.25
CA THR A 214 -42.79 10.89 24.57
C THR A 214 -42.55 9.35 24.62
N PRO A 215 -41.91 8.78 25.67
CA PRO A 215 -40.58 9.03 26.25
C PRO A 215 -39.69 7.75 26.33
N LEU A 216 -38.46 7.92 26.84
CA LEU A 216 -37.50 6.89 27.29
C LEU A 216 -38.12 5.78 28.17
N PRO A 217 -37.38 4.65 28.29
CA PRO A 217 -36.87 4.33 29.62
C PRO A 217 -35.34 4.20 29.67
N SER A 218 -34.80 4.85 30.69
CA SER A 218 -33.52 4.59 31.33
C SER A 218 -33.52 3.23 32.03
N SER A 219 -32.45 2.44 31.88
CA SER A 219 -31.95 1.61 32.98
C SER A 219 -30.48 1.23 32.78
N SER A 220 -29.75 1.49 33.86
CA SER A 220 -28.38 1.12 34.20
C SER A 220 -28.26 -0.36 34.61
N SER A 221 -27.11 -0.97 34.30
CA SER A 221 -26.55 -2.21 34.89
C SER A 221 -25.21 -2.46 34.18
N VAL A 222 -23.99 -2.26 34.72
CA VAL A 222 -23.29 -2.77 35.93
C VAL A 222 -23.22 -4.30 36.04
N ALA A 223 -22.17 -4.89 35.47
CA ALA A 223 -21.46 -6.11 35.91
C ALA A 223 -20.15 -6.18 35.08
N SER A 224 -18.90 -6.19 35.57
CA SER A 224 -18.25 -6.87 36.69
C SER A 224 -18.33 -8.40 36.64
N VAL A 225 -17.40 -9.04 35.91
CA VAL A 225 -16.94 -10.44 36.09
C VAL A 225 -15.48 -10.48 35.62
N ALA A 226 -14.50 -10.35 36.52
CA ALA A 226 -13.84 -11.42 37.27
C ALA A 226 -12.95 -12.34 36.41
N SER A 227 -11.64 -12.24 36.66
CA SER A 227 -10.62 -13.23 36.35
C SER A 227 -10.93 -14.60 36.94
N PRO A 228 -10.30 -15.65 36.38
CA PRO A 228 -9.65 -16.60 37.28
C PRO A 228 -8.21 -16.95 36.90
N ALA A 229 -7.48 -17.24 37.97
CA ALA A 229 -6.44 -18.24 38.11
C ALA A 229 -5.06 -18.00 37.48
N GLN A 230 -4.15 -17.59 38.37
CA GLN A 230 -2.76 -18.02 38.36
C GLN A 230 -2.65 -19.56 38.39
N LEU A 231 -1.67 -20.10 37.68
CA LEU A 231 -1.02 -21.35 38.06
C LEU A 231 0.51 -21.22 37.90
N SER A 232 1.17 -21.14 39.05
CA SER A 232 2.46 -21.74 39.44
C SER A 232 3.36 -22.25 38.32
N SER A 233 4.56 -21.67 38.14
CA SER A 233 5.83 -22.00 38.84
C SER A 233 6.58 -23.19 38.23
N GLY A 234 7.78 -22.86 37.72
CA GLY A 234 8.77 -23.78 37.17
C GLY A 234 10.10 -23.04 37.00
N LYS A 235 10.86 -22.97 38.09
CA LYS A 235 12.35 -22.83 38.14
C LYS A 235 12.95 -24.03 37.36
N GLU A 236 14.14 -24.06 36.76
CA GLU A 236 15.45 -23.46 37.03
C GLU A 236 16.39 -23.89 35.87
N GLY A 237 17.57 -23.26 35.74
CA GLY A 237 18.69 -23.70 34.88
C GLY A 237 18.92 -22.77 33.67
N GLU A 238 19.71 -21.71 33.76
CA GLU A 238 21.17 -21.68 33.97
C GLU A 238 21.90 -22.55 32.92
N ASP A 239 22.22 -21.97 31.76
CA ASP A 239 23.56 -22.15 31.21
C ASP A 239 23.95 -20.96 30.33
N SER A 240 25.10 -20.39 30.67
CA SER A 240 25.69 -19.19 30.10
C SER A 240 26.91 -19.60 29.29
N THR A 241 26.85 -19.39 27.97
CA THR A 241 28.09 -19.33 27.17
C THR A 241 27.99 -18.22 26.12
N PRO A 242 28.87 -17.20 26.14
CA PRO A 242 28.94 -16.21 25.09
C PRO A 242 29.67 -16.82 23.88
N PHE A 243 28.96 -16.96 22.75
CA PHE A 243 29.57 -17.39 21.50
C PHE A 243 30.42 -16.25 20.93
N ARG A 244 31.75 -16.40 21.12
CA ARG A 244 32.78 -15.51 20.59
C ARG A 244 32.94 -15.72 19.09
N LEU A 245 32.91 -14.61 18.36
CA LEU A 245 33.35 -14.49 16.95
C LEU A 245 34.84 -14.87 16.82
N PRO A 246 35.25 -15.66 15.83
CA PRO A 246 36.64 -15.70 15.42
C PRO A 246 36.97 -14.47 14.58
N PHE A 247 37.90 -13.67 15.11
CA PHE A 247 38.70 -12.71 14.36
C PHE A 247 39.33 -13.40 13.14
N TYR A 248 39.04 -12.90 11.94
CA TYR A 248 39.88 -13.12 10.77
C TYR A 248 40.70 -11.84 10.55
N LEU A 249 41.95 -11.90 10.98
CA LEU A 249 43.00 -10.94 10.66
C LEU A 249 44.04 -11.69 9.82
N GLY A 250 44.25 -11.27 8.57
CA GLY A 250 45.35 -11.78 7.76
C GLY A 250 45.15 -11.60 6.27
N GLY A 251 45.89 -10.66 5.67
CA GLY A 251 46.09 -10.63 4.22
C GLY A 251 46.18 -9.23 3.61
N ALA A 252 47.24 -8.49 3.93
CA ALA A 252 47.71 -7.41 3.09
C ALA A 252 48.63 -7.97 1.98
N LEU A 253 48.38 -7.64 0.71
CA LEU A 253 49.37 -7.55 -0.38
C LEU A 253 48.70 -6.84 -1.58
N LEU A 254 48.95 -5.54 -1.83
CA LEU A 254 50.01 -4.95 -2.66
C LEU A 254 49.84 -5.14 -4.19
N MET A 255 49.84 -3.99 -4.88
CA MET A 255 50.24 -3.74 -6.30
C MET A 255 49.26 -4.15 -7.42
N PHE A 256 49.16 -3.49 -8.59
CA PHE A 256 49.99 -2.51 -9.31
C PHE A 256 49.11 -1.80 -10.38
N ALA A 257 49.47 -0.55 -10.75
CA ALA A 257 49.27 0.16 -12.05
C ALA A 257 47.84 0.30 -12.64
N ALA A 258 47.28 1.50 -12.79
CA ALA A 258 47.65 2.56 -13.75
C ALA A 258 47.75 2.09 -15.22
N PHE A 259 46.71 2.35 -16.04
CA PHE A 259 46.93 2.76 -17.42
C PHE A 259 45.80 3.63 -17.95
N SER A 260 46.12 4.91 -18.07
CA SER A 260 45.47 5.94 -18.87
C SER A 260 45.78 5.74 -20.36
N PHE A 261 44.78 5.73 -21.25
CA PHE A 261 44.81 6.38 -22.59
C PHE A 261 43.46 6.12 -23.32
N LEU A 262 42.59 7.10 -23.59
CA LEU A 262 42.61 8.21 -24.57
C LEU A 262 42.14 7.82 -26.00
N ARG A 263 41.16 8.62 -26.48
CA ARG A 263 40.85 9.02 -27.88
C ARG A 263 40.29 7.93 -28.83
N LYS A 264 39.04 8.03 -29.31
CA LYS A 264 38.47 9.00 -30.28
C LYS A 264 39.19 8.96 -31.65
N ARG A 265 38.65 8.17 -32.57
CA ARG A 265 38.30 8.57 -33.94
C ARG A 265 37.22 7.64 -34.46
#